data_AF-A0AA96I4E0-F1
#
_entry.id   AF-A0AA96I4E0-F1
#
_cell.length_a   1.000
_cell.length_b   1.000
_cell.length_c   1.000
_cell.angle_alpha   90.00
_cell.angle_beta   90.00
_cell.angle_gamma   90.00
#
_symmetry.space_group_name_H-M   'P 1'
#
loop_
_entity.id
_entity.type
_entity.pdbx_description
1 polymer ?
#
loop_
_entity_poly.entity_id
_entity_poly.type
_entity_poly.pdbx_seq_one_letter_code
_entity_poly.pdbx_strand_id
1 'polypeptide(L)'
;MLVAILTNSSFLGIPLLDTYLPNDNFMPYLLVYDQLGTFLAFAIYGTFIVSLYTSKTKVTFKLITVKVLTFPPFLTLIFALFLVGVEFHPTITKVLEAFALTTVPVALVAAGLQLQLKLPKEDIKPFSVALFVKLIFAPIIAIIICKIFGWNNLASTVSILEAAMAPMITAGAIAAMAGLAPRLSSAIVGYGILISFVTTYLVKILIM
;
A
#
# COMPACT_ATOMS: atom_id res chain seq x y z
N MET A 1 -1.61 7.23 -13.47
CA MET A 1 -2.51 6.06 -13.39
C MET A 1 -1.98 4.97 -12.47
N LEU A 2 -0.72 4.53 -12.62
CA LEU A 2 -0.14 3.50 -11.75
C LEU A 2 -0.16 3.89 -10.26
N VAL A 3 0.33 5.09 -9.95
CA VAL A 3 0.46 5.61 -8.58
C VAL A 3 -0.89 6.08 -7.99
N ALA A 4 -1.94 6.23 -8.82
CA ALA A 4 -3.22 6.78 -8.38
C ALA A 4 -4.16 5.76 -7.72
N ILE A 5 -3.88 4.46 -7.88
CA ILE A 5 -4.80 3.39 -7.48
C ILE A 5 -4.21 2.56 -6.34
N LEU A 6 -2.92 2.24 -6.42
CA LEU A 6 -2.28 1.34 -5.49
C LEU A 6 -2.00 2.00 -4.14
N THR A 7 -2.24 1.23 -3.09
CA THR A 7 -2.17 1.66 -1.70
C THR A 7 -0.79 1.42 -1.09
N ASN A 8 -0.34 2.33 -0.24
CA ASN A 8 0.76 2.09 0.68
C ASN A 8 0.25 1.44 1.96
N SER A 9 0.05 0.13 1.89
CA SER A 9 -0.62 -0.66 2.92
C SER A 9 0.32 -1.02 4.07
N SER A 10 1.43 -1.70 3.83
CA SER A 10 2.30 -2.08 4.98
C SER A 10 3.20 -0.97 5.50
N PHE A 11 3.79 -0.11 4.65
CA PHE A 11 4.78 0.85 5.14
C PHE A 11 4.17 2.02 5.92
N LEU A 12 2.99 2.47 5.49
CA LEU A 12 2.25 3.53 6.19
C LEU A 12 1.03 3.00 6.95
N GLY A 13 0.37 1.95 6.45
CA GLY A 13 -0.81 1.42 7.12
C GLY A 13 -0.51 0.78 8.47
N ILE A 14 0.61 0.06 8.64
CA ILE A 14 0.98 -0.50 9.97
C ILE A 14 1.01 0.58 11.07
N PRO A 15 1.81 1.66 10.98
CA PRO A 15 1.86 2.67 12.04
C PRO A 15 0.53 3.42 12.22
N LEU A 16 -0.23 3.64 11.15
CA LEU A 16 -1.52 4.34 11.25
C LEU A 16 -2.61 3.47 11.85
N LEU A 17 -2.68 2.19 11.47
CA LEU A 17 -3.59 1.24 12.10
C LEU A 17 -3.21 1.00 13.57
N ASP A 18 -1.93 0.91 13.91
CA ASP A 18 -1.49 0.81 15.31
C ASP A 18 -1.95 2.02 16.13
N THR A 19 -1.93 3.22 15.52
CA THR A 19 -2.44 4.44 16.15
C THR A 19 -3.98 4.45 16.27
N TYR A 20 -4.69 3.96 15.26
CA TYR A 20 -6.16 4.05 15.20
C TYR A 20 -6.87 2.87 15.88
N LEU A 21 -6.20 1.73 15.97
CA LEU A 21 -6.69 0.44 16.43
C LEU A 21 -5.73 -0.21 17.46
N PRO A 22 -5.27 0.51 18.50
CA PRO A 22 -4.16 0.05 19.36
C PRO A 22 -4.46 -1.23 20.16
N ASN A 23 -5.73 -1.55 20.37
CA ASN A 23 -6.16 -2.74 21.12
C ASN A 23 -6.72 -3.85 20.23
N ASP A 24 -6.78 -3.64 18.92
CA ASP A 24 -7.37 -4.60 17.99
C ASP A 24 -6.30 -5.42 17.27
N ASN A 25 -6.58 -6.69 17.03
CA ASN A 25 -5.70 -7.55 16.26
C ASN A 25 -5.86 -7.31 14.74
N PHE A 26 -5.44 -6.15 14.27
CA PHE A 26 -5.61 -5.73 12.87
C PHE A 26 -4.61 -6.41 11.90
N MET A 27 -3.47 -6.87 12.41
CA MET A 27 -2.34 -7.34 11.60
C MET A 27 -2.72 -8.44 10.58
N PRO A 28 -3.50 -9.48 10.93
CA PRO A 28 -3.90 -10.50 9.96
C PRO A 28 -4.70 -9.93 8.79
N TYR A 29 -5.61 -8.99 9.07
CA TYR A 29 -6.44 -8.34 8.04
C TYR A 29 -5.60 -7.42 7.15
N LEU A 30 -4.66 -6.66 7.73
CA LEU A 30 -3.71 -5.84 6.98
C LEU A 30 -2.84 -6.70 6.05
N LEU A 31 -2.29 -7.82 6.54
CA LEU A 31 -1.43 -8.69 5.73
C LEU A 31 -2.19 -9.31 4.55
N VAL A 32 -3.44 -9.71 4.75
CA VAL A 32 -4.31 -10.19 3.67
C VAL A 32 -4.59 -9.08 2.66
N TYR A 33 -4.95 -7.88 3.13
CA TYR A 33 -5.20 -6.73 2.27
C TYR A 33 -3.96 -6.35 1.43
N ASP A 34 -2.79 -6.31 2.05
CA ASP A 34 -1.53 -5.94 1.41
C ASP A 34 -1.09 -7.01 0.40
N GLN A 35 -0.95 -8.27 0.82
CA GLN A 35 -0.33 -9.32 0.01
C GLN A 35 -1.27 -9.85 -1.09
N LEU A 36 -2.54 -10.11 -0.74
CA LEU A 36 -3.52 -10.68 -1.67
C LEU A 36 -4.29 -9.61 -2.45
N GLY A 37 -4.48 -8.43 -1.88
CA GLY A 37 -5.12 -7.31 -2.56
C GLY A 37 -4.11 -6.45 -3.31
N THR A 38 -3.38 -5.64 -2.56
CA THR A 38 -2.60 -4.52 -3.08
C THR A 38 -1.39 -4.95 -3.90
N PHE A 39 -0.61 -5.92 -3.42
CA PHE A 39 0.57 -6.41 -4.12
C PHE A 39 0.20 -7.24 -5.36
N LEU A 40 -0.82 -8.10 -5.26
CA LEU A 40 -1.32 -8.83 -6.42
C LEU A 40 -1.84 -7.87 -7.50
N ALA A 41 -2.59 -6.84 -7.10
CA ALA A 41 -3.01 -5.77 -7.99
C ALA A 41 -1.78 -5.08 -8.63
N PHE A 42 -0.74 -4.76 -7.86
CA PHE A 42 0.49 -4.19 -8.41
C PHE A 42 1.19 -5.12 -9.42
N ALA A 43 1.30 -6.42 -9.12
CA ALA A 43 1.93 -7.38 -10.01
C ALA A 43 1.20 -7.46 -11.37
N ILE A 44 -0.13 -7.45 -11.35
CA ILE A 44 -0.98 -7.54 -12.56
C ILE A 44 -1.10 -6.17 -13.23
N TYR A 45 -1.75 -5.22 -12.56
CA TYR A 45 -2.06 -3.89 -13.09
C TYR A 45 -0.80 -3.06 -13.32
N GLY A 46 0.17 -3.11 -12.40
CA GLY A 46 1.42 -2.37 -12.56
C GLY A 46 2.24 -2.84 -13.74
N THR A 47 2.38 -4.16 -13.92
CA THR A 47 3.04 -4.71 -15.11
C THR A 47 2.28 -4.36 -16.39
N PHE A 48 0.95 -4.40 -16.36
CA PHE A 48 0.09 -4.00 -17.49
C PHE A 48 0.29 -2.55 -17.89
N ILE A 49 0.19 -1.60 -16.95
CA ILE A 49 0.38 -0.18 -17.22
C ILE A 49 1.79 0.10 -17.75
N VAL A 50 2.84 -0.46 -17.14
CA VAL A 50 4.21 -0.26 -17.61
C VAL A 50 4.40 -0.80 -19.03
N SER A 51 3.84 -1.97 -19.33
CA SER A 51 3.91 -2.56 -20.68
C SER A 51 3.21 -1.70 -21.73
N LEU A 52 2.01 -1.19 -21.42
CA LEU A 52 1.24 -0.34 -22.31
C LEU A 52 1.99 0.95 -22.68
N TYR A 53 2.65 1.58 -21.71
CA TYR A 53 3.25 2.91 -21.91
C TYR A 53 4.74 2.89 -22.24
N THR A 54 5.45 1.77 -22.03
CA THR A 54 6.90 1.72 -22.23
C THR A 54 7.31 0.87 -23.44
N SER A 55 6.40 0.15 -24.13
CA SER A 55 6.65 -0.72 -25.31
C SER A 55 7.78 -1.77 -25.18
N LYS A 56 8.49 -1.82 -24.05
CA LYS A 56 9.69 -2.63 -23.81
C LYS A 56 9.37 -4.04 -23.31
N THR A 57 8.15 -4.30 -22.84
CA THR A 57 7.82 -5.57 -22.20
C THR A 57 6.41 -5.98 -22.60
N LYS A 58 6.23 -7.17 -23.20
CA LYS A 58 4.89 -7.75 -23.38
C LYS A 58 4.42 -8.34 -22.06
N VAL A 59 3.27 -7.91 -21.54
CA VAL A 59 2.65 -8.58 -20.39
C VAL A 59 2.31 -10.01 -20.79
N THR A 60 2.89 -10.97 -20.09
CA THR A 60 2.60 -12.39 -20.26
C THR A 60 2.18 -12.93 -18.90
N PHE A 61 1.20 -13.84 -18.86
CA PHE A 61 0.77 -14.51 -17.63
C PHE A 61 1.97 -15.09 -16.86
N LYS A 62 2.89 -15.75 -17.57
CA LYS A 62 4.15 -16.27 -17.03
C LYS A 62 4.96 -15.23 -16.24
N LEU A 63 5.05 -13.99 -16.73
CA LEU A 63 5.81 -12.92 -16.07
C LEU A 63 5.15 -12.50 -14.75
N ILE A 64 3.83 -12.38 -14.73
CA ILE A 64 3.06 -12.03 -13.52
C ILE A 64 3.20 -13.16 -12.50
N THR A 65 2.98 -14.41 -12.92
CA THR A 65 3.11 -15.60 -12.05
C THR A 65 4.50 -15.69 -11.44
N VAL A 66 5.56 -15.51 -12.24
CA VAL A 66 6.93 -15.50 -11.72
C VAL A 66 7.12 -14.38 -10.69
N LYS A 67 6.71 -13.15 -10.98
CA LYS A 67 6.86 -12.02 -10.02
C LYS A 67 6.16 -12.29 -8.69
N VAL A 68 4.94 -12.83 -8.70
CA VAL A 68 4.19 -13.17 -7.49
C VAL A 68 4.90 -14.30 -6.72
N LEU A 69 5.28 -15.38 -7.41
CA LEU A 69 5.95 -16.53 -6.79
C LEU A 69 7.39 -16.26 -6.38
N THR A 70 8.03 -15.20 -6.85
CA THR A 70 9.38 -14.80 -6.42
C THR A 70 9.36 -13.62 -5.45
N PHE A 71 8.19 -13.08 -5.08
CA PHE A 71 8.11 -11.95 -4.18
C PHE A 71 8.35 -12.42 -2.74
N PRO A 72 9.43 -11.96 -2.07
CA PRO A 72 9.80 -12.50 -0.77
C PRO A 72 8.69 -12.38 0.29
N PRO A 73 7.98 -11.23 0.46
CA PRO A 73 6.89 -11.14 1.44
C PRO A 73 5.74 -12.12 1.20
N PHE A 74 5.38 -12.40 -0.06
CA PHE A 74 4.34 -13.36 -0.39
C PHE A 74 4.78 -14.80 -0.06
N LEU A 75 6.02 -15.16 -0.38
CA LEU A 75 6.60 -16.45 0.00
C LEU A 75 6.69 -16.60 1.52
N THR A 76 7.11 -15.54 2.23
CA THR A 76 7.16 -15.53 3.69
C THR A 76 5.77 -15.66 4.29
N LEU A 77 4.72 -15.04 3.72
CA LEU A 77 3.35 -15.23 4.15
C LEU A 77 2.93 -16.69 4.02
N ILE A 78 3.16 -17.32 2.87
CA ILE A 78 2.85 -18.74 2.66
C ILE A 78 3.57 -19.60 3.69
N PHE A 79 4.87 -19.37 3.88
CA PHE A 79 5.67 -20.11 4.86
C PHE A 79 5.18 -19.90 6.30
N ALA A 80 4.83 -18.67 6.67
CA ALA A 80 4.31 -18.33 7.99
C ALA A 80 2.96 -19.00 8.28
N LEU A 81 2.11 -19.20 7.27
CA LEU A 81 0.85 -19.93 7.44
C LEU A 81 1.06 -21.40 7.85
N PHE A 82 2.16 -22.04 7.41
CA PHE A 82 2.53 -23.39 7.85
C PHE A 82 3.08 -23.45 9.28
N LEU A 83 3.40 -22.30 9.86
CA LEU A 83 3.96 -22.18 11.21
C LEU A 83 2.94 -21.67 12.24
N VAL A 84 1.66 -21.59 11.86
CA VAL A 84 0.58 -21.22 12.79
C VAL A 84 0.48 -22.26 13.91
N GLY A 85 0.50 -21.79 15.16
CA GLY A 85 0.47 -22.65 16.35
C GLY A 85 1.83 -23.23 16.74
N VAL A 86 2.91 -22.89 16.01
CA VAL A 86 4.27 -23.26 16.40
C VAL A 86 4.82 -22.23 17.37
N GLU A 87 5.22 -22.69 18.56
CA GLU A 87 5.97 -21.87 19.51
C GLU A 87 7.47 -21.90 19.15
N PHE A 88 8.02 -20.74 18.78
CA PHE A 88 9.44 -20.61 18.51
C PHE A 88 10.24 -20.49 19.80
N HIS A 89 11.51 -20.93 19.75
CA HIS A 89 12.45 -20.70 20.85
C HIS A 89 12.56 -19.18 21.14
N PRO A 90 12.60 -18.73 22.41
CA PRO A 90 12.56 -17.31 22.77
C PRO A 90 13.61 -16.44 22.06
N THR A 91 14.80 -16.97 21.78
CA THR A 91 15.83 -16.27 21.01
C THR A 91 15.39 -15.95 19.58
N ILE A 92 14.74 -16.89 18.90
CA ILE A 92 14.26 -16.70 17.52
C ILE A 92 13.17 -15.63 17.52
N THR A 93 12.21 -15.73 18.44
CA THR A 93 11.13 -14.75 18.60
C THR A 93 11.69 -13.35 18.80
N LYS A 94 12.63 -13.16 19.75
CA LYS A 94 13.26 -11.86 20.02
C LYS A 94 13.99 -11.29 18.80
N VAL A 95 14.68 -12.12 18.02
CA VAL A 95 15.38 -11.67 16.81
C VAL A 95 14.36 -11.22 15.75
N LEU A 96 13.31 -11.99 15.52
CA LEU A 96 12.25 -11.63 14.57
C LEU A 96 11.51 -10.36 14.98
N GLU A 97 11.19 -10.22 16.26
CA GLU A 97 10.59 -9.01 16.83
C GLU A 97 11.49 -7.78 16.64
N ALA A 98 12.80 -7.91 16.88
CA ALA A 98 13.74 -6.82 16.67
C ALA A 98 13.74 -6.34 15.21
N PHE A 99 13.72 -7.25 14.24
CA PHE A 99 13.61 -6.88 12.82
C PHE A 99 12.24 -6.24 12.50
N ALA A 100 11.14 -6.80 13.02
CA ALA A 100 9.80 -6.26 12.81
C ALA A 100 9.69 -4.81 13.30
N LEU A 101 10.18 -4.52 14.51
CA LEU A 101 10.16 -3.17 15.09
C LEU A 101 10.97 -2.15 14.29
N THR A 102 12.05 -2.57 13.61
CA THR A 102 12.84 -1.66 12.76
C THR A 102 12.20 -1.40 11.39
N THR A 103 11.25 -2.23 10.96
CA THR A 103 10.65 -2.13 9.62
C THR A 103 9.89 -0.83 9.44
N VAL A 104 9.10 -0.43 10.45
CA VAL A 104 8.30 0.80 10.40
C VAL A 104 9.18 2.06 10.35
N PRO A 105 10.15 2.27 11.26
CA PRO A 105 11.05 3.44 11.19
C PRO A 105 11.83 3.52 9.88
N VAL A 106 12.40 2.41 9.42
CA VAL A 106 13.15 2.38 8.14
C VAL A 106 12.25 2.75 6.97
N ALA A 107 11.03 2.22 6.94
CA ALA A 107 10.07 2.52 5.89
C ALA A 107 9.64 3.98 5.88
N LEU A 108 9.37 4.57 7.05
CA LEU A 108 9.02 5.99 7.18
C LEU A 108 10.18 6.91 6.74
N VAL A 109 11.42 6.58 7.12
CA VAL A 109 12.60 7.33 6.66
C VAL A 109 12.78 7.20 5.15
N ALA A 110 12.66 5.99 4.59
CA ALA A 110 12.78 5.76 3.16
C ALA A 110 11.68 6.49 2.35
N ALA A 111 10.46 6.54 2.89
CA ALA A 111 9.35 7.31 2.34
C ALA A 111 9.66 8.82 2.37
N GLY A 112 10.21 9.30 3.48
CA GLY A 112 10.66 10.68 3.64
C GLY A 112 11.74 11.08 2.64
N LEU A 113 12.74 10.23 2.40
CA LEU A 113 13.81 10.48 1.42
C LEU A 113 13.32 10.54 -0.03
N GLN A 114 12.19 9.91 -0.35
CA GLN A 114 11.58 9.96 -1.68
C GLN A 114 10.75 11.23 -1.93
N LEU A 115 10.50 12.05 -0.89
CA LEU A 115 9.74 13.29 -1.00
C LEU A 115 10.43 14.27 -1.96
N GLN A 116 9.75 14.61 -3.06
CA GLN A 116 10.16 15.70 -3.94
C GLN A 116 9.08 16.79 -3.96
N LEU A 117 9.35 17.91 -3.28
CA LEU A 117 8.41 19.04 -3.13
C LEU A 117 8.39 19.99 -4.34
N LYS A 118 8.80 19.53 -5.53
CA LYS A 118 8.86 20.35 -6.75
C LYS A 118 7.89 19.82 -7.79
N LEU A 119 6.71 20.41 -7.87
CA LEU A 119 5.68 20.10 -8.86
C LEU A 119 5.57 21.21 -9.92
N PRO A 120 5.91 20.95 -11.19
CA PRO A 120 5.65 21.87 -12.30
C PRO A 120 4.15 22.20 -12.45
N LYS A 121 3.81 23.39 -12.95
CA LYS A 121 2.41 23.82 -13.11
C LYS A 121 1.59 22.88 -14.02
N GLU A 122 2.24 22.35 -15.06
CA GLU A 122 1.66 21.39 -16.01
C GLU A 122 1.26 20.05 -15.37
N ASP A 123 1.92 19.66 -14.29
CA ASP A 123 1.69 18.40 -13.58
C ASP A 123 0.60 18.51 -12.50
N ILE A 124 0.09 19.71 -12.20
CA ILE A 124 -0.90 19.94 -11.14
C ILE A 124 -2.19 19.17 -11.42
N LYS A 125 -2.71 19.21 -12.65
CA LYS A 125 -3.96 18.52 -13.00
C LYS A 125 -3.86 17.00 -12.80
N PRO A 126 -2.89 16.27 -13.39
CA PRO A 126 -2.77 14.83 -13.18
C PRO A 126 -2.41 14.47 -11.74
N PHE A 127 -1.65 15.31 -11.03
CA PHE A 127 -1.38 15.17 -9.60
C PHE A 127 -2.66 15.22 -8.76
N SER A 128 -3.48 16.26 -8.93
CA SER A 128 -4.72 16.43 -8.17
C SER A 128 -5.71 15.31 -8.44
N VAL A 129 -5.83 14.85 -9.69
CA VAL A 129 -6.68 13.70 -10.03
C VAL A 129 -6.18 12.44 -9.35
N ALA A 130 -4.86 12.18 -9.35
CA ALA A 130 -4.31 10.99 -8.72
C ALA A 130 -4.58 10.95 -7.21
N LEU A 131 -4.37 12.08 -6.52
CA LEU A 131 -4.63 12.17 -5.09
C LEU A 131 -6.12 12.13 -4.76
N PHE A 132 -6.97 12.77 -5.56
CA PHE A 132 -8.43 12.69 -5.39
C PHE A 132 -8.91 11.24 -5.50
N VAL A 133 -8.47 10.53 -6.54
CA VAL A 133 -8.83 9.12 -6.74
C VAL A 133 -8.37 8.27 -5.54
N LYS A 134 -7.13 8.46 -5.08
CA LYS A 134 -6.58 7.62 -4.03
C LYS A 134 -7.11 7.93 -2.63
N LEU A 135 -7.14 9.21 -2.26
CA LEU A 135 -7.36 9.64 -0.87
C LEU A 135 -8.80 9.98 -0.56
N ILE A 136 -9.65 10.16 -1.57
CA ILE A 136 -11.07 10.52 -1.40
C ILE A 136 -11.96 9.48 -2.05
N PHE A 137 -11.80 9.23 -3.35
CA PHE A 137 -12.70 8.35 -4.09
C PHE A 137 -12.60 6.89 -3.63
N ALA A 138 -11.38 6.36 -3.48
CA ALA A 138 -11.16 4.98 -3.03
C ALA A 138 -11.76 4.68 -1.64
N PRO A 139 -11.50 5.48 -0.58
CA PRO A 139 -12.11 5.21 0.72
C PRO A 139 -13.63 5.40 0.72
N ILE A 140 -14.19 6.34 -0.06
CA ILE A 140 -15.65 6.48 -0.21
C ILE A 140 -16.25 5.20 -0.81
N ILE A 141 -15.63 4.64 -1.86
CA ILE A 141 -16.08 3.37 -2.44
C ILE A 141 -16.01 2.26 -1.39
N ALA A 142 -14.91 2.14 -0.63
CA ALA A 142 -14.76 1.12 0.40
C ALA A 142 -15.88 1.23 1.46
N ILE A 143 -16.21 2.43 1.91
CA ILE A 143 -17.30 2.70 2.85
C ILE A 143 -18.65 2.30 2.25
N ILE A 144 -18.93 2.70 1.00
CA ILE A 144 -20.20 2.39 0.32
C ILE A 144 -20.36 0.88 0.19
N ILE A 145 -19.32 0.16 -0.24
CA ILE A 145 -19.34 -1.30 -0.36
C ILE A 145 -19.62 -1.93 1.00
N CYS A 146 -18.89 -1.55 2.05
CA CYS A 146 -19.11 -2.11 3.39
C CYS A 146 -20.54 -1.84 3.89
N LYS A 147 -21.11 -0.66 3.62
CA LYS A 147 -22.50 -0.32 3.96
C LYS A 147 -23.53 -1.15 3.18
N ILE A 148 -23.33 -1.34 1.87
CA ILE A 148 -24.24 -2.14 1.02
C ILE A 148 -24.31 -3.59 1.53
N PHE A 149 -23.15 -4.17 1.91
CA PHE A 149 -23.08 -5.55 2.39
C PHE A 149 -23.28 -5.69 3.91
N GLY A 150 -23.49 -4.58 4.63
CA GLY A 150 -23.69 -4.60 6.09
C GLY A 150 -22.47 -5.06 6.89
N TRP A 151 -21.25 -4.90 6.36
CA TRP A 151 -20.02 -5.30 7.04
C TRP A 151 -19.59 -4.23 8.05
N ASN A 152 -19.61 -4.60 9.33
CA ASN A 152 -19.26 -3.74 10.47
C ASN A 152 -18.25 -4.40 11.43
N ASN A 153 -17.36 -5.24 10.89
CA ASN A 153 -16.35 -5.95 11.67
C ASN A 153 -14.95 -5.32 11.50
N LEU A 154 -13.98 -5.81 12.27
CA LEU A 154 -12.60 -5.34 12.21
C LEU A 154 -12.00 -5.45 10.80
N ALA A 155 -12.33 -6.50 10.04
CA ALA A 155 -11.84 -6.67 8.67
C ALA A 155 -12.33 -5.54 7.74
N SER A 156 -13.61 -5.14 7.84
CA SER A 156 -14.14 -4.01 7.09
C SER A 156 -13.51 -2.68 7.53
N THR A 157 -13.33 -2.45 8.84
CA THR A 157 -12.68 -1.24 9.35
C THR A 157 -11.25 -1.11 8.82
N VAL A 158 -10.46 -2.19 8.92
CA VAL A 158 -9.10 -2.25 8.38
C VAL A 158 -9.11 -2.00 6.88
N SER A 159 -10.00 -2.65 6.12
CA SER A 159 -10.08 -2.49 4.67
C SER A 159 -10.40 -1.05 4.24
N ILE A 160 -11.28 -0.35 4.97
CA ILE A 160 -11.62 1.05 4.70
C ILE A 160 -10.43 1.97 5.02
N LEU A 161 -9.78 1.78 6.18
CA LEU A 161 -8.62 2.57 6.57
C LEU A 161 -7.46 2.36 5.60
N GLU A 162 -7.20 1.11 5.20
CA GLU A 162 -6.23 0.75 4.16
C GLU A 162 -6.55 1.44 2.82
N ALA A 163 -7.80 1.46 2.39
CA ALA A 163 -8.21 2.17 1.18
C ALA A 163 -7.93 3.69 1.25
N ALA A 164 -7.89 4.28 2.45
CA ALA A 164 -7.57 5.69 2.67
C ALA A 164 -6.06 6.00 2.74
N MET A 165 -5.19 4.99 2.82
CA MET A 165 -3.74 5.19 2.95
C MET A 165 -3.13 5.84 1.71
N ALA A 166 -1.92 6.36 1.85
CA ALA A 166 -1.16 7.03 0.81
C ALA A 166 -0.98 6.19 -0.48
N PRO A 167 -0.63 6.83 -1.60
CA PRO A 167 -0.16 6.14 -2.79
C PRO A 167 1.05 5.22 -2.52
N MET A 168 1.05 4.05 -3.16
CA MET A 168 2.12 3.06 -3.03
C MET A 168 3.49 3.61 -3.47
N ILE A 169 4.47 3.54 -2.57
CA ILE A 169 5.87 3.96 -2.79
C ILE A 169 6.52 3.16 -3.93
N THR A 170 6.41 1.83 -3.88
CA THR A 170 7.02 0.93 -4.88
C THR A 170 6.44 1.15 -6.27
N ALA A 171 5.15 1.44 -6.39
CA ALA A 171 4.53 1.81 -7.66
C ALA A 171 5.09 3.12 -8.22
N GLY A 172 5.31 4.13 -7.37
CA GLY A 172 5.96 5.37 -7.76
C GLY A 172 7.40 5.17 -8.22
N ALA A 173 8.17 4.34 -7.50
CA ALA A 173 9.54 4.01 -7.87
C ALA A 173 9.61 3.28 -9.23
N ILE A 174 8.76 2.27 -9.46
CA ILE A 174 8.72 1.57 -10.75
C ILE A 174 8.27 2.50 -11.88
N ALA A 175 7.27 3.36 -11.66
CA ALA A 175 6.86 4.34 -12.65
C ALA A 175 8.02 5.27 -13.04
N ALA A 176 8.76 5.78 -12.05
CA ALA A 176 9.92 6.64 -12.28
C ALA A 176 11.05 5.90 -13.02
N MET A 177 11.39 4.67 -12.63
CA MET A 177 12.40 3.84 -13.31
C MET A 177 12.02 3.48 -14.75
N ALA A 178 10.71 3.31 -15.01
CA ALA A 178 10.18 3.06 -16.35
C ALA A 178 10.09 4.33 -17.22
N GLY A 179 10.48 5.51 -16.69
CA GLY A 179 10.39 6.78 -17.40
C GLY A 179 8.99 7.38 -17.47
N LEU A 180 8.03 6.85 -16.70
CA LEU A 180 6.64 7.30 -16.69
C LEU A 180 6.47 8.52 -15.77
N ALA A 181 6.71 9.70 -16.34
CA ALA A 181 6.65 11.00 -15.65
C ALA A 181 7.30 10.95 -14.25
N PRO A 182 8.63 10.73 -14.15
CA PRO A 182 9.28 10.41 -12.88
C PRO A 182 9.04 11.46 -11.78
N ARG A 183 9.08 12.74 -12.14
CA ARG A 183 8.86 13.86 -11.21
C ARG A 183 7.44 13.85 -10.64
N LEU A 184 6.43 13.70 -11.50
CA LEU A 184 5.04 13.58 -11.10
C LEU A 184 4.81 12.34 -10.22
N SER A 185 5.37 11.20 -10.59
CA SER A 185 5.25 9.95 -9.81
C SER A 185 5.80 10.10 -8.40
N SER A 186 7.00 10.67 -8.24
CA SER A 186 7.59 10.96 -6.93
C SER A 186 6.79 12.01 -6.14
N ALA A 187 6.28 13.04 -6.82
CA ALA A 187 5.46 14.06 -6.17
C ALA A 187 4.13 13.48 -5.63
N ILE A 188 3.43 12.65 -6.42
CA ILE A 188 2.19 12.00 -5.98
C ILE A 188 2.44 11.15 -4.74
N VAL A 189 3.50 10.32 -4.73
CA VAL A 189 3.85 9.52 -3.54
C VAL A 189 4.14 10.43 -2.36
N GLY A 190 5.02 11.41 -2.56
CA GLY A 190 5.49 12.27 -1.49
C GLY A 190 4.38 13.10 -0.83
N TYR A 191 3.70 13.94 -1.61
CA TYR A 191 2.58 14.72 -1.09
C TYR A 191 1.42 13.83 -0.66
N GLY A 192 1.19 12.71 -1.34
CA GLY A 192 0.18 11.75 -0.97
C GLY A 192 0.36 11.19 0.43
N ILE A 193 1.59 10.93 0.86
CA ILE A 193 1.90 10.55 2.25
C ILE A 193 1.49 11.66 3.22
N LEU A 194 1.93 12.90 3.00
CA LEU A 194 1.63 14.01 3.89
C LEU A 194 0.13 14.27 4.01
N ILE A 195 -0.57 14.28 2.88
CA ILE A 195 -2.02 14.51 2.83
C ILE A 195 -2.77 13.31 3.43
N SER A 196 -2.24 12.10 3.27
CA SER A 196 -2.89 10.90 3.80
C SER A 196 -3.07 10.94 5.30
N PHE A 197 -2.13 11.53 6.07
CA PHE A 197 -2.28 11.66 7.52
C PHE A 197 -3.58 12.39 7.92
N VAL A 198 -3.96 13.41 7.16
CA VAL A 198 -5.21 14.15 7.39
C VAL A 198 -6.40 13.35 6.88
N THR A 199 -6.32 12.80 5.66
CA THR A 199 -7.46 12.11 5.06
C THR A 199 -7.81 10.81 5.78
N THR A 200 -6.82 10.03 6.21
CA THR A 200 -7.03 8.79 6.99
C THR A 200 -7.63 9.11 8.34
N TYR A 201 -7.21 10.20 8.99
CA TYR A 201 -7.80 10.64 10.25
C TYR A 201 -9.28 11.05 10.09
N LEU A 202 -9.62 11.76 9.02
CA LEU A 202 -11.01 12.10 8.71
C LEU A 202 -11.86 10.85 8.42
N VAL A 203 -11.32 9.90 7.66
CA VAL A 203 -12.00 8.60 7.39
C VAL A 203 -12.21 7.84 8.69
N LYS A 204 -11.21 7.82 9.60
CA LYS A 204 -11.32 7.20 10.92
C LYS A 204 -12.48 7.79 11.73
N ILE A 205 -12.62 9.11 11.78
CA ILE A 205 -13.74 9.77 12.47
C ILE A 205 -15.09 9.42 11.84
N LEU A 206 -15.13 9.23 10.52
CA LEU A 206 -16.38 8.96 9.81
C LEU A 206 -16.93 7.54 10.06
N ILE A 207 -16.05 6.57 10.32
CA ILE A 207 -16.42 5.16 10.42
C ILE A 207 -16.44 4.63 11.86
N MET A 208 -15.99 5.41 12.83
CA MET A 208 -15.92 5.07 14.26
C MET A 208 -16.69 6.08 15.09
#